data_AF-A0A4Y2B767-F1
#
_entry.id   AF-A0A4Y2B767-F1
#
_cell.length_a   1.000
_cell.length_b   1.000
_cell.length_c   1.000
_cell.angle_alpha   90.00
_cell.angle_beta   90.00
_cell.angle_gamma   90.00
#
_symmetry.space_group_name_H-M   'P 1'
#
loop_
_entity.id
_entity.type
_entity.pdbx_description
1 polymer ?
#
loop_
_entity_poly.entity_id
_entity_poly.type
_entity_poly.pdbx_seq_one_letter_code
_entity_poly.pdbx_strand_id
1 'polypeptide(L)'
;MREKIKSLKKTNVELHGCSIEITSEFNETMVDGKVCNALAFNKSTPRCYICNATSKEMNKLDAVQKKTCNLETFSWGFSTLHAFIKFMECLLHISYRLDIKTCQVLMPEHKISVNSRTKNIIKQIRKETGLLLDTTKQGG
;
A
#
# COMPACT_ATOMS: atom_id res chain seq x y z
N MET A 1 3.86 -21.77 6.49
CA MET A 1 5.21 -21.47 5.95
C MET A 1 6.18 -21.14 7.08
N ARG A 2 5.88 -20.15 7.94
CA ARG A 2 6.66 -19.79 9.14
C ARG A 2 7.17 -20.97 9.97
N GLU A 3 6.30 -21.92 10.33
CA GLU A 3 6.70 -23.10 11.14
C GLU A 3 7.70 -24.04 10.44
N LYS A 4 7.63 -24.16 9.11
CA LYS A 4 8.61 -24.95 8.33
C LYS A 4 9.96 -24.26 8.24
N ILE A 5 9.99 -22.94 8.37
CA ILE A 5 11.21 -22.13 8.31
C ILE A 5 11.89 -22.10 9.68
N LYS A 6 11.12 -22.03 10.77
CA LYS A 6 11.67 -22.12 12.14
C LYS A 6 12.39 -23.45 12.41
N SER A 7 12.00 -24.52 11.72
CA SER A 7 12.64 -25.84 11.84
C SER A 7 13.76 -26.09 10.83
N LEU A 8 14.19 -25.08 10.07
CA LEU A 8 15.34 -25.21 9.16
C LEU A 8 16.60 -25.53 9.96
N LYS A 9 17.23 -26.64 9.59
CA LYS A 9 18.56 -26.98 10.10
C LYS A 9 19.58 -26.04 9.48
N LYS A 10 20.62 -25.75 10.25
CA LYS A 10 21.78 -25.00 9.76
C LYS A 10 22.42 -25.75 8.60
N THR A 11 22.88 -25.00 7.61
CA THR A 11 23.50 -25.58 6.42
C THR A 11 25.01 -25.52 6.59
N ASN A 12 25.67 -26.68 6.58
CA ASN A 12 27.12 -26.77 6.67
C ASN A 12 27.71 -26.96 5.27
N VAL A 13 28.68 -26.14 4.91
CA VAL A 13 29.36 -26.18 3.61
C VAL A 13 30.87 -26.22 3.85
N GLU A 14 31.57 -27.11 3.15
CA GLU A 14 33.03 -27.17 3.19
C GLU A 14 33.60 -26.47 1.95
N LEU A 15 34.39 -25.41 2.16
CA LEU A 15 35.04 -24.66 1.10
C LEU A 15 36.53 -24.52 1.42
N HIS A 16 37.39 -25.01 0.53
CA HIS A 16 38.85 -24.95 0.64
C HIS A 16 39.41 -25.50 1.98
N GLY A 17 38.79 -26.56 2.52
CA GLY A 17 39.20 -27.16 3.80
C GLY A 17 38.72 -26.41 5.05
N CYS A 18 37.88 -25.38 4.89
CA CYS A 18 37.18 -24.73 5.99
C CYS A 18 35.71 -25.16 6.02
N SER A 19 35.22 -25.55 7.20
CA SER A 19 33.79 -25.80 7.42
C SER A 19 33.09 -24.50 7.81
N ILE A 20 32.06 -24.13 7.04
CA ILE A 20 31.26 -22.92 7.22
C ILE A 20 29.84 -23.34 7.58
N GLU A 21 29.36 -22.84 8.72
CA GLU A 21 27.97 -23.03 9.17
C GLU A 21 27.13 -21.80 8.80
N ILE A 22 26.05 -22.02 8.06
CA ILE A 22 25.14 -20.97 7.57
C ILE A 22 23.82 -21.05 8.32
N THR A 23 23.45 -19.95 8.97
CA THR A 23 22.13 -19.71 9.57
C THR A 23 21.29 -18.84 8.66
N SER A 24 20.05 -19.25 8.39
CA SER A 24 19.14 -18.53 7.52
C SER A 24 18.01 -17.87 8.32
N GLU A 25 17.83 -16.57 8.13
CA GLU A 25 16.69 -15.82 8.67
C GLU A 25 15.74 -15.45 7.51
N PHE A 26 14.44 -15.58 7.73
CA PHE A 26 13.42 -15.29 6.72
C PHE A 26 12.57 -14.10 7.13
N ASN A 27 12.51 -13.12 6.25
CA ASN A 27 11.73 -11.90 6.43
C ASN A 27 10.63 -11.80 5.37
N GLU A 28 9.38 -11.66 5.80
CA GLU A 28 8.18 -11.64 4.93
C GLU A 28 7.93 -10.26 4.31
N THR A 29 8.96 -9.61 3.77
CA THR A 29 8.86 -8.20 3.31
C THR A 29 8.32 -8.04 1.90
N MET A 30 8.31 -9.12 1.12
CA MET A 30 7.81 -9.14 -0.26
C MET A 30 6.31 -9.43 -0.33
N VAL A 31 5.51 -8.70 0.45
CA VAL A 31 4.06 -8.85 0.53
C VAL A 31 3.39 -7.53 0.14
N ASP A 32 2.33 -7.60 -0.66
CA ASP A 32 1.57 -6.40 -1.00
C ASP A 32 0.64 -5.96 0.15
N GLY A 33 0.30 -4.68 0.18
CA GLY A 33 -0.51 -4.11 1.26
C GLY A 33 -1.94 -4.68 1.36
N LYS A 34 -2.49 -5.28 0.29
CA LYS A 34 -3.79 -5.95 0.36
C LYS A 34 -3.65 -7.31 1.04
N VAL A 35 -2.60 -8.07 0.73
CA VAL A 35 -2.30 -9.33 1.42
C VAL A 35 -1.97 -9.06 2.89
N CYS A 36 -1.18 -8.03 3.23
CA CYS A 36 -0.96 -7.64 4.63
C CYS A 36 -2.28 -7.36 5.37
N ASN A 37 -3.24 -6.69 4.73
CA ASN A 37 -4.56 -6.46 5.32
C ASN A 37 -5.37 -7.75 5.54
N ALA A 38 -5.29 -8.70 4.60
CA ALA A 38 -5.93 -10.01 4.75
C ALA A 38 -5.28 -10.82 5.89
N LEU A 39 -3.95 -10.81 5.98
CA LEU A 39 -3.19 -11.47 7.05
C LEU A 39 -3.44 -10.85 8.43
N ALA A 40 -3.71 -9.54 8.50
CA ALA A 40 -4.09 -8.85 9.72
C ALA A 40 -5.57 -9.08 10.13
N PHE A 41 -6.33 -9.90 9.38
CA PHE A 41 -7.75 -10.15 9.60
C PHE A 41 -8.61 -8.88 9.66
N ASN A 42 -8.19 -7.84 8.94
CA ASN A 42 -8.93 -6.58 8.89
C ASN A 42 -10.24 -6.77 8.12
N LYS A 43 -11.36 -6.32 8.70
CA LYS A 43 -12.69 -6.42 8.09
C LYS A 43 -12.87 -5.60 6.81
N SER A 44 -11.95 -4.68 6.53
CA SER A 44 -12.03 -3.79 5.37
C SER A 44 -10.65 -3.34 4.91
N THR A 45 -10.40 -3.38 3.60
CA THR A 45 -9.15 -2.97 2.94
C THR A 45 -8.66 -1.54 3.23
N PRO A 46 -9.51 -0.50 3.42
CA PRO A 46 -9.01 0.86 3.67
C PRO A 46 -8.52 1.10 5.11
N ARG A 47 -8.52 0.08 5.98
CA ARG A 47 -7.94 0.19 7.32
C ARG A 47 -6.44 -0.04 7.28
N CYS A 48 -5.72 0.61 8.18
CA CYS A 48 -4.31 0.34 8.38
C CYS A 48 -4.12 -1.07 8.96
N TYR A 49 -3.31 -1.93 8.32
CA TYR A 49 -3.03 -3.27 8.85
C TYR A 49 -2.17 -3.25 10.12
N ILE A 50 -1.49 -2.13 10.40
CA ILE A 50 -0.62 -1.97 11.57
C ILE A 50 -1.41 -1.58 12.82
N CYS A 51 -2.23 -0.53 12.74
CA CYS A 51 -2.91 0.06 13.90
C CYS A 51 -4.45 0.04 13.79
N ASN A 52 -5.00 -0.62 12.76
CA ASN A 52 -6.44 -0.73 12.50
C ASN A 52 -7.19 0.62 12.39
N ALA A 53 -6.47 1.72 12.15
CA ALA A 53 -7.06 3.02 11.94
C ALA A 53 -7.84 3.09 10.62
N THR A 54 -9.01 3.70 10.66
CA THR A 54 -9.81 4.07 9.49
C THR A 54 -9.31 5.39 8.89
N SER A 55 -9.64 5.68 7.64
CA SER A 55 -9.28 6.95 7.00
C SER A 55 -9.79 8.19 7.75
N LYS A 56 -10.94 8.09 8.46
CA LYS A 56 -11.46 9.20 9.29
C LYS A 56 -10.63 9.43 10.54
N GLU A 57 -10.13 8.36 11.16
CA GLU A 57 -9.27 8.45 12.34
C GLU A 57 -7.86 8.89 11.99
N MET A 58 -7.35 8.49 10.82
CA MET A 58 -6.01 8.88 10.35
C MET A 58 -5.83 10.40 10.23
N ASN A 59 -6.91 11.16 10.04
CA ASN A 59 -6.88 12.63 10.04
C ASN A 59 -6.77 13.25 11.45
N LYS A 60 -6.77 12.45 12.52
CA LYS A 60 -6.65 12.89 13.91
C LYS A 60 -5.32 12.41 14.48
N LEU A 61 -4.26 13.19 14.30
CA LEU A 61 -2.89 12.79 14.64
C LEU A 61 -2.75 12.31 16.10
N ASP A 62 -3.32 13.04 17.05
CA ASP A 62 -3.27 12.67 18.48
C ASP A 62 -3.96 11.34 18.78
N ALA A 63 -5.04 11.03 18.05
CA ALA A 63 -5.77 9.79 18.23
C ALA A 63 -5.00 8.61 17.65
N VAL A 64 -4.32 8.81 16.52
CA VAL A 64 -3.51 7.77 15.86
C VAL A 64 -2.27 7.44 16.67
N GLN A 65 -1.58 8.46 17.21
CA GLN A 65 -0.38 8.26 18.04
C GLN A 65 -0.66 7.40 19.28
N LYS A 66 -1.89 7.46 19.80
CA LYS A 66 -2.32 6.68 20.97
C LYS A 66 -2.80 5.27 20.63
N LYS A 67 -2.93 4.91 19.33
CA LYS A 67 -3.38 3.56 18.95
C LYS A 67 -2.29 2.52 19.16
N THR A 68 -2.69 1.38 19.69
CA THR A 68 -1.83 0.20 19.78
C THR A 68 -1.56 -0.35 18.38
N CYS A 69 -0.29 -0.66 18.12
CA CYS A 69 0.13 -1.30 16.88
C CYS A 69 0.24 -2.81 17.09
N ASN A 70 -0.15 -3.60 16.09
CA ASN A 70 0.14 -5.02 16.07
C ASN A 70 1.60 -5.21 15.61
N LEU A 71 2.48 -5.52 16.55
CA LEU A 71 3.92 -5.69 16.30
C LEU A 71 4.23 -6.85 15.35
N GLU A 72 3.38 -7.87 15.26
CA GLU A 72 3.56 -8.98 14.31
C GLU A 72 3.55 -8.50 12.85
N THR A 73 2.86 -7.39 12.58
CA THR A 73 2.75 -6.84 11.23
C THR A 73 4.03 -6.16 10.75
N PHE A 74 4.97 -5.87 11.66
CA PHE A 74 6.22 -5.21 11.31
C PHE A 74 7.14 -6.15 10.51
N SER A 75 7.00 -7.47 10.69
CA SER A 75 7.76 -8.46 9.90
C SER A 75 7.41 -8.45 8.41
N TRP A 76 6.25 -7.87 8.05
CA TRP A 76 5.83 -7.74 6.65
C TRP A 76 6.48 -6.56 5.93
N GLY A 77 7.20 -5.72 6.67
CA GLY A 77 7.86 -4.53 6.13
C GLY A 77 6.90 -3.52 5.52
N PHE A 78 7.49 -2.55 4.82
CA PHE A 78 6.75 -1.50 4.13
C PHE A 78 6.97 -1.63 2.61
N SER A 79 5.87 -1.78 1.86
CA SER A 79 5.96 -1.88 0.41
C SER A 79 6.14 -0.51 -0.23
N THR A 80 7.39 -0.07 -0.38
CA THR A 80 7.76 1.21 -1.00
C THR A 80 7.14 1.41 -2.38
N LEU A 81 7.07 0.34 -3.18
CA LEU A 81 6.41 0.37 -4.50
C LEU A 81 4.94 0.82 -4.39
N HIS A 82 4.17 0.14 -3.52
CA HIS A 82 2.76 0.48 -3.33
C HIS A 82 2.59 1.84 -2.68
N ALA A 83 3.52 2.28 -1.84
CA ALA A 83 3.51 3.62 -1.25
C ALA A 83 3.58 4.71 -2.32
N PHE A 84 4.51 4.61 -3.28
CA PHE A 84 4.62 5.58 -4.37
C PHE A 84 3.40 5.58 -5.29
N ILE A 85 2.90 4.40 -5.65
CA ILE A 85 1.69 4.27 -6.49
C ILE A 85 0.49 4.91 -5.78
N LYS A 86 0.27 4.58 -4.50
CA LYS A 86 -0.85 5.14 -3.71
C LYS A 86 -0.70 6.61 -3.43
N PHE A 87 0.53 7.10 -3.26
CA PHE A 87 0.79 8.53 -3.12
C PHE A 87 0.40 9.28 -4.40
N MET A 88 0.82 8.80 -5.57
CA MET A 88 0.43 9.39 -6.85
C MET A 88 -1.10 9.37 -7.05
N GLU A 89 -1.74 8.23 -6.78
CA GLU A 89 -3.20 8.09 -6.84
C GLU A 89 -3.92 9.09 -5.91
N CYS A 90 -3.38 9.31 -4.71
CA CYS A 90 -3.90 10.29 -3.75
C CYS A 90 -3.81 11.72 -4.30
N LEU A 91 -2.65 12.12 -4.83
CA LEU A 91 -2.44 13.44 -5.42
C LEU A 91 -3.36 13.70 -6.61
N LEU A 92 -3.57 12.69 -7.47
CA LEU A 92 -4.52 12.75 -8.57
C LEU A 92 -5.95 12.94 -8.05
N HIS A 93 -6.38 12.15 -7.07
CA HIS A 93 -7.70 12.29 -6.46
C HIS A 93 -7.92 13.66 -5.80
N ILE A 94 -6.90 14.22 -5.14
CA ILE A 94 -6.95 15.58 -4.60
C ILE A 94 -7.14 16.56 -5.76
N SER A 95 -6.33 16.45 -6.81
CA SER A 95 -6.36 17.32 -7.99
C SER A 95 -7.72 17.31 -8.70
N TYR A 96 -8.37 16.15 -8.81
CA TYR A 96 -9.70 16.00 -9.39
C TYR A 96 -10.81 16.63 -8.54
N ARG A 97 -10.59 16.79 -7.23
CA ARG A 97 -11.59 17.24 -6.26
C ARG A 97 -11.35 18.64 -5.73
N LEU A 98 -10.38 19.38 -6.27
CA LEU A 98 -10.04 20.73 -5.81
C LEU A 98 -11.21 21.71 -5.82
N ASP A 99 -12.18 21.55 -6.73
CA ASP A 99 -13.35 22.45 -6.81
C ASP A 99 -14.36 22.15 -5.70
N ILE A 100 -14.60 20.88 -5.40
CA ILE A 100 -15.60 20.43 -4.42
C ILE A 100 -15.05 20.30 -3.01
N LYS A 101 -13.72 20.14 -2.85
CA LYS A 101 -12.98 20.04 -1.58
C LYS A 101 -13.52 19.01 -0.59
N THR A 102 -14.18 17.96 -1.09
CA THR A 102 -14.75 16.88 -0.29
C THR A 102 -14.10 15.54 -0.61
N CYS A 103 -13.86 14.73 0.43
CA CYS A 103 -13.30 13.39 0.25
C CYS A 103 -14.31 12.37 -0.30
N GLN A 104 -15.62 12.64 -0.16
CA GLN A 104 -16.69 11.75 -0.61
C GLN A 104 -17.56 12.47 -1.63
N VAL A 105 -17.62 11.94 -2.85
CA VAL A 105 -18.38 12.51 -3.96
C VAL A 105 -19.72 11.81 -4.08
N LEU A 106 -20.68 12.22 -3.24
CA LEU A 106 -22.00 11.59 -3.17
C LEU A 106 -22.98 12.20 -4.17
N MET A 107 -22.98 13.53 -4.29
CA MET A 107 -23.95 14.27 -5.11
C MET A 107 -23.69 14.10 -6.61
N PRO A 108 -24.75 13.92 -7.43
CA PRO A 108 -24.61 13.76 -8.88
C PRO A 108 -23.88 14.93 -9.56
N GLU A 109 -24.16 16.18 -9.17
CA GLU A 109 -23.50 17.37 -9.70
C GLU A 109 -21.99 17.35 -9.46
N HIS A 110 -21.55 16.93 -8.27
CA HIS A 110 -20.13 16.81 -7.95
C HIS A 110 -19.46 15.70 -8.76
N LYS A 111 -20.15 14.60 -9.05
CA LYS A 111 -19.62 13.52 -9.91
C LYS A 111 -19.36 14.02 -11.33
N ILE A 112 -20.28 14.82 -11.88
CA ILE A 112 -20.12 15.41 -13.22
C ILE A 112 -18.92 16.35 -13.24
N SER A 113 -18.80 17.24 -12.23
CA SER A 113 -17.68 18.18 -12.11
C SER A 113 -16.33 17.45 -12.01
N VAL A 114 -16.24 16.45 -11.13
CA VAL A 114 -15.02 15.65 -10.94
C VAL A 114 -14.65 14.91 -12.23
N ASN A 115 -15.61 14.26 -12.90
CA ASN A 115 -15.35 13.55 -14.15
C ASN A 115 -14.85 14.47 -15.27
N SER A 116 -15.41 15.68 -15.37
CA SER A 116 -14.95 16.70 -16.33
C SER A 116 -13.50 17.10 -16.03
N ARG A 117 -13.19 17.37 -14.75
CA ARG A 117 -11.84 17.73 -14.30
C ARG A 117 -10.83 16.61 -14.51
N THR A 118 -11.19 15.36 -14.21
CA THR A 118 -10.36 14.18 -14.45
C THR A 118 -9.95 14.08 -15.92
N LYS A 119 -10.91 14.20 -16.85
CA LYS A 119 -10.63 14.17 -18.29
C LYS A 119 -9.67 15.30 -18.72
N ASN A 120 -9.86 16.51 -18.18
CA ASN A 120 -9.00 17.65 -18.48
C ASN A 120 -7.57 17.40 -17.97
N ILE A 121 -7.40 16.99 -16.72
CA ILE A 121 -6.09 16.74 -16.11
C ILE A 121 -5.35 15.60 -16.83
N ILE A 122 -6.01 14.47 -17.13
CA ILE A 122 -5.40 13.38 -17.88
C ILE A 122 -4.93 13.85 -19.26
N LYS A 123 -5.72 14.68 -19.95
CA LYS A 123 -5.34 15.26 -21.25
C LYS A 123 -4.13 16.19 -21.12
N GLN A 124 -4.06 17.01 -20.08
CA GLN A 124 -2.93 17.91 -19.82
C GLN A 124 -1.66 17.12 -19.52
N ILE A 125 -1.72 16.14 -18.60
CA ILE A 125 -0.59 15.28 -18.27
C ILE A 125 -0.07 14.58 -19.53
N ARG A 126 -0.96 14.02 -20.36
CA ARG A 126 -0.56 13.42 -21.63
C ARG A 126 0.11 14.42 -22.57
N LYS A 127 -0.41 15.65 -22.66
CA LYS A 127 0.15 16.70 -23.52
C LYS A 127 1.54 17.14 -23.06
N GLU A 128 1.75 17.27 -21.76
CA GLU A 128 2.98 17.81 -21.18
C GLU A 128 4.07 16.75 -20.99
N THR A 129 3.69 15.52 -20.62
CA THR A 129 4.63 14.46 -20.24
C THR A 129 4.64 13.27 -21.21
N GLY A 130 3.66 13.19 -22.12
CA GLY A 130 3.46 12.02 -22.98
C GLY A 130 2.84 10.80 -22.28
N LEU A 131 2.60 10.87 -20.96
CA LEU A 131 2.11 9.73 -20.17
C LEU A 131 0.62 9.46 -20.41
N LEU A 132 0.28 8.17 -20.52
CA LEU A 132 -1.10 7.69 -20.53
C LEU A 132 -1.47 7.21 -19.12
N LEU A 133 -2.46 7.87 -18.52
CA LEU A 133 -2.99 7.51 -17.21
C LEU A 133 -4.33 6.77 -17.34
N ASP A 134 -4.59 5.89 -16.39
CA ASP A 134 -5.88 5.19 -16.19
C ASP A 134 -6.33 4.32 -17.38
N THR A 135 -5.39 3.83 -18.18
CA THR A 135 -5.66 2.85 -19.22
C THR A 135 -5.65 1.45 -18.62
N THR A 136 -6.77 0.99 -18.07
CA THR A 136 -6.93 -0.43 -17.77
C THR A 136 -7.18 -1.19 -19.07
N LYS A 137 -6.30 -2.11 -19.45
CA LYS A 137 -6.68 -3.14 -20.42
C LYS A 137 -7.68 -4.06 -19.71
N GLN A 138 -8.91 -4.16 -20.21
CA GLN A 138 -9.85 -5.19 -19.74
C GLN A 138 -9.22 -6.56 -19.99
N GLY A 139 -9.02 -7.35 -18.93
CA GLY A 139 -8.51 -8.73 -19.02
C GLY A 139 -7.20 -8.98 -18.26
N GLY A 140 -7.20 -8.76 -16.95
CA GLY A 140 -6.12 -9.17 -16.03
C GLY A 140 -6.71 -9.60 -14.69
#